data_AF-M6WNC6-F1
#
_entry.id   AF-M6WNC6-F1
#
_cell.length_a   1.000
_cell.length_b   1.000
_cell.length_c   1.000
_cell.angle_alpha   90.00
_cell.angle_beta   90.00
_cell.angle_gamma   90.00
#
_symmetry.space_group_name_H-M   'P 1'
#
loop_
_entity.id
_entity.type
_entity.pdbx_description
1 polymer ?
#
loop_
_entity_poly.entity_id
_entity_poly.type
_entity_poly.pdbx_seq_one_letter_code
_entity_poly.pdbx_strand_id
1 'polypeptide(L)'
;MNDYLTYVSDNRSVRNPILQFLAEKWYTILCIWHMIIGMFIELENSPEGDKRPVVLVPGFLGRTLSWEPMLKHLSANGHPVYVVPLGFQVGNIRTKSRILENFLIEKGIKDCYIVGHSMGGLIASGLTYKGRDRVKKIFIAGTPVRGTYLSYFLPMFICSWQMMPNSKFIREVGEVFGKLPNVQSVFTKKDQVILPSENSRLGHFDDVELPEAGHMNLFMGPLGIECLFDLITAEEKKDPKPIIRKVESTKQPEDVEFSKTPSKSPAPASKKKPTPKKIRPL
;
A
#
# COMPACT_ATOMS: atom_id res chain seq x y z
N MET A 1 -14.33 -28.53 11.58
CA MET A 1 -14.12 -27.57 10.48
C MET A 1 -12.78 -26.91 10.70
N ASN A 2 -12.01 -26.62 9.64
CA ASN A 2 -10.77 -25.85 9.82
C ASN A 2 -11.14 -24.43 10.26
N ASP A 3 -10.37 -23.83 11.17
CA ASP A 3 -10.58 -22.45 11.62
C ASP A 3 -10.01 -21.42 10.61
N TYR A 4 -10.09 -21.73 9.31
CA TYR A 4 -9.61 -20.91 8.20
C TYR A 4 -10.27 -21.37 6.89
N LEU A 5 -10.26 -20.50 5.88
CA LEU A 5 -10.71 -20.77 4.52
C LEU A 5 -9.54 -21.29 3.67
N THR A 6 -9.81 -22.15 2.69
CA THR A 6 -8.82 -22.51 1.66
C THR A 6 -9.16 -21.75 0.38
N TYR A 7 -8.19 -21.04 -0.18
CA TYR A 7 -8.37 -20.31 -1.43
C TYR A 7 -8.52 -21.28 -2.61
N VAL A 8 -9.51 -21.01 -3.45
CA VAL A 8 -9.77 -21.71 -4.71
C VAL A 8 -9.88 -20.65 -5.79
N SER A 9 -9.02 -20.76 -6.82
CA SER A 9 -9.06 -19.86 -7.97
C SER A 9 -10.04 -20.41 -9.01
N ASP A 10 -10.82 -19.52 -9.60
CA ASP A 10 -11.69 -19.83 -10.74
C ASP A 10 -10.90 -19.92 -12.06
N ASN A 11 -9.71 -19.29 -12.12
CA ASN A 11 -8.94 -19.12 -13.34
C ASN A 11 -7.71 -20.04 -13.43
N ARG A 12 -7.32 -20.69 -12.32
CA ARG A 12 -6.06 -21.43 -12.22
C ARG A 12 -6.19 -22.71 -11.42
N SER A 13 -5.60 -23.78 -11.93
CA SER A 13 -5.32 -24.97 -11.16
C SER A 13 -4.09 -24.78 -10.26
N VAL A 14 -4.13 -25.35 -9.06
CA VAL A 14 -2.96 -25.45 -8.17
C VAL A 14 -1.84 -26.22 -8.87
N ARG A 15 -0.63 -25.64 -8.92
CA ARG A 15 0.54 -26.31 -9.50
C ARG A 15 0.85 -27.62 -8.78
N ASN A 16 1.39 -28.61 -9.49
CA ASN A 16 1.88 -29.82 -8.84
C ASN A 16 3.06 -29.49 -7.88
N PRO A 17 3.37 -30.34 -6.88
CA PRO A 17 4.37 -30.03 -5.87
C PRO A 17 5.77 -29.70 -6.40
N ILE A 18 6.18 -30.34 -7.51
CA ILE A 18 7.49 -30.09 -8.13
C ILE A 18 7.54 -28.68 -8.74
N LEU A 19 6.48 -28.29 -9.46
CA LEU A 19 6.36 -26.96 -10.04
C LEU A 19 6.25 -25.87 -8.98
N GLN A 20 5.55 -26.14 -7.86
CA GLN A 20 5.51 -25.22 -6.73
C GLN A 20 6.92 -24.98 -6.17
N PHE A 21 7.69 -26.05 -5.95
CA PHE A 21 9.07 -25.95 -5.47
C PHE A 21 9.96 -25.16 -6.43
N LEU A 22 9.94 -25.48 -7.73
CA LEU A 22 10.73 -24.79 -8.74
C LEU A 22 10.36 -23.31 -8.83
N ALA A 23 9.07 -23.00 -8.78
CA ALA A 23 8.62 -21.62 -8.82
C ALA A 23 9.03 -20.83 -7.59
N GLU A 24 8.94 -21.41 -6.39
CA GLU A 24 9.39 -20.73 -5.18
C GLU A 24 10.90 -20.45 -5.21
N LYS A 25 11.70 -21.38 -5.75
CA LYS A 25 13.13 -21.13 -6.00
C LYS A 25 13.34 -20.01 -7.01
N TRP A 26 12.57 -19.99 -8.09
CA TRP A 26 12.61 -18.91 -9.07
C TRP A 26 12.28 -17.55 -8.45
N TYR A 27 11.18 -17.43 -7.70
CA TYR A 27 10.80 -16.18 -7.04
C TYR A 27 11.82 -15.75 -5.98
N THR A 28 12.44 -16.70 -5.29
CA THR A 28 13.53 -16.40 -4.34
C THR A 28 14.73 -15.80 -5.06
N ILE A 29 15.18 -16.41 -6.16
CA ILE A 29 16.29 -15.89 -6.99
C ILE A 29 15.95 -14.51 -7.54
N LEU A 30 14.75 -14.34 -8.09
CA LEU A 30 14.29 -13.07 -8.63
C LEU A 30 14.21 -11.99 -7.54
N CYS A 31 13.74 -12.34 -6.34
CA CYS A 31 13.71 -11.40 -5.24
C CYS A 31 15.12 -10.98 -4.82
N ILE A 32 16.07 -11.92 -4.69
CA ILE A 32 17.48 -11.59 -4.40
C ILE A 32 18.05 -10.66 -5.48
N TRP A 33 17.75 -10.91 -6.75
CA TRP A 33 18.17 -10.04 -7.84
C TRP A 33 17.58 -8.63 -7.71
N HIS A 34 16.30 -8.53 -7.40
CA HIS A 34 15.66 -7.25 -7.09
C HIS A 34 16.20 -6.59 -5.82
N MET A 35 16.68 -7.34 -4.82
CA MET A 35 17.34 -6.76 -3.65
C MET A 35 18.59 -5.97 -4.04
N ILE A 36 19.34 -6.46 -5.03
CA ILE A 36 20.57 -5.86 -5.53
C ILE A 36 20.25 -4.68 -6.46
N ILE A 37 19.48 -4.92 -7.53
CA ILE A 37 19.19 -3.87 -8.53
C ILE A 37 18.24 -2.81 -7.97
N GLY A 38 17.27 -3.21 -7.16
CA GLY A 38 16.32 -2.31 -6.51
C GLY A 38 16.94 -1.39 -5.46
N MET A 39 18.26 -1.42 -5.27
CA MET A 39 18.99 -0.33 -4.60
C MET A 39 19.12 0.91 -5.48
N PHE A 40 19.12 0.73 -6.79
CA PHE A 40 19.31 1.77 -7.80
C PHE A 40 18.04 2.08 -8.59
N ILE A 41 17.06 1.18 -8.54
CA ILE A 41 15.80 1.31 -9.28
C ILE A 41 14.65 1.22 -8.30
N GLU A 42 13.85 2.28 -8.23
CA GLU A 42 12.57 2.28 -7.53
C GLU A 42 11.45 2.05 -8.54
N LEU A 43 10.53 1.14 -8.21
CA LEU A 43 9.33 0.93 -9.01
C LEU A 43 8.44 2.17 -8.94
N GLU A 44 8.06 2.69 -10.10
CA GLU A 44 7.14 3.82 -10.18
C GLU A 44 5.75 3.42 -9.67
N ASN A 45 5.13 4.32 -8.91
CA ASN A 45 3.76 4.13 -8.40
C ASN A 45 2.75 4.33 -9.55
N SER A 46 1.56 3.75 -9.42
CA SER A 46 0.45 3.96 -10.35
C SER A 46 -0.67 4.71 -9.64
N PRO A 47 -0.62 6.05 -9.52
CA PRO A 47 -1.58 6.83 -8.72
C PRO A 47 -2.97 6.96 -9.36
N GLU A 48 -3.15 6.47 -10.59
CA GLU A 48 -4.40 6.55 -11.34
C GLU A 48 -5.34 5.38 -11.00
N GLY A 49 -6.64 5.63 -11.10
CA GLY A 49 -7.69 4.66 -10.81
C GLY A 49 -8.87 5.29 -10.06
N ASP A 50 -10.04 4.69 -10.19
CA ASP A 50 -11.30 5.15 -9.58
C ASP A 50 -11.63 4.41 -8.28
N LYS A 51 -11.06 3.23 -8.06
CA LYS A 51 -11.23 2.42 -6.84
C LYS A 51 -10.42 2.97 -5.64
N ARG A 52 -10.44 2.26 -4.51
CA ARG A 52 -9.61 2.60 -3.36
C ARG A 52 -8.12 2.38 -3.65
N PRO A 53 -7.23 3.24 -3.14
CA PRO A 53 -5.80 3.02 -3.24
C PRO A 53 -5.38 1.74 -2.52
N VAL A 54 -4.38 1.05 -3.07
CA VAL A 54 -3.72 -0.10 -2.43
C VAL A 54 -2.26 0.24 -2.17
N VAL A 55 -1.83 0.05 -0.92
CA VAL A 55 -0.48 0.36 -0.45
C VAL A 55 0.24 -0.94 -0.16
N LEU A 56 1.26 -1.24 -0.97
CA LEU A 56 2.07 -2.44 -0.90
C LEU A 56 3.27 -2.20 0.02
N VAL A 57 3.42 -3.02 1.06
CA VAL A 57 4.41 -2.84 2.12
C VAL A 57 5.43 -4.00 2.08
N PRO A 58 6.66 -3.75 1.59
CA PRO A 58 7.70 -4.77 1.50
C PRO A 58 8.14 -5.35 2.87
N GLY A 59 8.56 -6.61 2.85
CA GLY A 59 9.13 -7.32 4.00
C GLY A 59 10.64 -7.14 4.19
N PHE A 60 11.25 -8.07 4.93
CA PHE A 60 12.68 -8.09 5.22
C PHE A 60 13.51 -8.09 3.93
N LEU A 61 14.42 -7.09 3.81
CA LEU A 61 15.23 -6.82 2.61
C LEU A 61 14.43 -6.60 1.31
N GLY A 62 13.10 -6.52 1.35
CA GLY A 62 12.28 -6.36 0.17
C GLY A 62 12.49 -5.03 -0.53
N ARG A 63 12.48 -5.02 -1.87
CA ARG A 63 12.52 -3.78 -2.67
C ARG A 63 11.18 -3.53 -3.34
N THR A 64 10.97 -2.29 -3.77
CA THR A 64 9.73 -1.90 -4.47
C THR A 64 9.57 -2.68 -5.77
N LEU A 65 10.67 -2.96 -6.48
CA LEU A 65 10.69 -3.71 -7.74
C LEU A 65 10.05 -5.10 -7.66
N SER A 66 10.17 -5.81 -6.53
CA SER A 66 9.55 -7.14 -6.37
C SER A 66 8.03 -7.12 -6.39
N TRP A 67 7.41 -5.95 -6.25
CA TRP A 67 5.96 -5.77 -6.30
C TRP A 67 5.43 -5.44 -7.69
N GLU A 68 6.27 -5.33 -8.71
CA GLU A 68 5.86 -4.98 -10.07
C GLU A 68 4.69 -5.85 -10.60
N PRO A 69 4.69 -7.19 -10.43
CA PRO A 69 3.58 -8.01 -10.90
C PRO A 69 2.25 -7.69 -10.20
N MET A 70 2.29 -7.51 -8.88
CA MET A 70 1.12 -7.13 -8.07
C MET A 70 0.62 -5.73 -8.43
N LEU A 71 1.54 -4.77 -8.58
CA LEU A 71 1.22 -3.40 -8.97
C LEU A 71 0.51 -3.36 -10.32
N LYS A 72 1.09 -4.03 -11.33
CA LYS A 72 0.49 -4.11 -12.67
C LYS A 72 -0.89 -4.75 -12.64
N HIS A 73 -1.06 -5.81 -11.85
CA HIS A 73 -2.34 -6.50 -11.76
C HIS A 73 -3.43 -5.63 -11.11
N LEU A 74 -3.11 -4.98 -9.99
CA LEU A 74 -4.05 -4.11 -9.27
C LEU A 74 -4.38 -2.84 -10.06
N SER A 75 -3.39 -2.21 -10.70
CA SER A 75 -3.60 -0.98 -11.47
C SER A 75 -4.42 -1.24 -12.74
N ALA A 76 -4.16 -2.35 -13.45
CA ALA A 76 -4.98 -2.78 -14.58
C ALA A 76 -6.45 -3.02 -14.20
N ASN A 77 -6.73 -3.25 -12.91
CA ASN A 77 -8.07 -3.43 -12.36
C ASN A 77 -8.62 -2.18 -11.66
N GLY A 78 -8.05 -1.00 -11.90
CA GLY A 78 -8.62 0.29 -11.51
C GLY A 78 -8.23 0.82 -10.13
N HIS A 79 -7.31 0.15 -9.42
CA HIS A 79 -6.79 0.66 -8.15
C HIS A 79 -5.60 1.61 -8.36
N PRO A 80 -5.58 2.79 -7.72
CA PRO A 80 -4.32 3.48 -7.47
C PRO A 80 -3.40 2.60 -6.61
N VAL A 81 -2.16 2.37 -7.03
CA VAL A 81 -1.22 1.49 -6.32
C VAL A 81 0.04 2.23 -5.94
N TYR A 82 0.42 2.10 -4.68
CA TYR A 82 1.65 2.67 -4.13
C TYR A 82 2.51 1.59 -3.50
N VAL A 83 3.81 1.58 -3.76
CA VAL A 83 4.77 0.67 -3.12
C VAL A 83 5.68 1.47 -2.22
N VAL A 84 5.73 1.12 -0.94
CA VAL A 84 6.38 1.96 0.07
C VAL A 84 7.90 1.76 0.03
N PRO A 85 8.70 2.81 -0.23
CA PRO A 85 10.15 2.71 -0.23
C PRO A 85 10.70 2.71 1.20
N LEU A 86 10.73 1.52 1.81
CA LEU A 86 11.16 1.36 3.21
C LEU A 86 12.69 1.39 3.41
N GLY A 87 13.49 1.56 2.35
CA GLY A 87 14.95 1.44 2.39
C GLY A 87 15.40 0.05 2.84
N PHE A 88 16.47 -0.06 3.62
CA PHE A 88 16.91 -1.34 4.18
C PHE A 88 16.09 -1.72 5.42
N GLN A 89 15.40 -2.86 5.37
CA GLN A 89 14.55 -3.35 6.45
C GLN A 89 15.30 -4.30 7.40
N VAL A 90 16.47 -3.88 7.87
CA VAL A 90 17.30 -4.63 8.84
C VAL A 90 17.23 -4.05 10.27
N GLY A 91 16.79 -2.79 10.38
CA GLY A 91 16.71 -2.03 11.63
C GLY A 91 15.41 -2.25 12.41
N ASN A 92 15.09 -1.31 13.30
CA ASN A 92 13.89 -1.39 14.13
C ASN A 92 12.59 -1.29 13.28
N ILE A 93 11.70 -2.27 13.43
CA ILE A 93 10.42 -2.37 12.70
C ILE A 93 9.53 -1.15 12.98
N ARG A 94 9.54 -0.61 14.20
CA ARG A 94 8.74 0.59 14.56
C ARG A 94 9.18 1.83 13.80
N THR A 95 10.47 1.94 13.50
CA THR A 95 10.99 3.02 12.65
C THR A 95 10.41 2.90 11.24
N LYS A 96 10.27 1.67 10.73
CA LYS A 96 9.63 1.41 9.44
C LYS A 96 8.13 1.70 9.47
N SER A 97 7.43 1.43 10.58
CA SER A 97 6.02 1.81 10.74
C SER A 97 5.81 3.32 10.66
N ARG A 98 6.73 4.12 11.22
CA ARG A 98 6.71 5.59 11.08
C ARG A 98 6.93 6.04 9.64
N ILE A 99 7.82 5.38 8.90
CA ILE A 99 8.03 5.67 7.47
C ILE A 99 6.75 5.37 6.68
N LEU A 100 6.10 4.24 6.93
CA LEU A 100 4.81 3.91 6.32
C LEU A 100 3.74 4.96 6.65
N GLU A 101 3.60 5.34 7.92
CA GLU A 101 2.62 6.35 8.33
C GLU A 101 2.88 7.71 7.67
N ASN A 102 4.14 8.16 7.66
CA ASN A 102 4.53 9.41 7.00
C ASN A 102 4.25 9.35 5.49
N PHE A 103 4.55 8.22 4.84
CA PHE A 103 4.27 8.02 3.42
C PHE A 103 2.77 8.19 3.12
N LEU A 104 1.89 7.58 3.93
CA LEU A 104 0.44 7.75 3.78
C LEU A 104 0.01 9.22 3.97
N ILE A 105 0.58 9.90 4.94
CA ILE A 105 0.25 11.30 5.26
C ILE A 105 0.72 12.25 4.15
N GLU A 106 1.99 12.16 3.76
CA GLU A 106 2.65 13.04 2.79
C GLU A 106 2.05 12.87 1.39
N LYS A 107 1.71 11.64 0.99
CA LYS A 107 1.02 11.38 -0.28
C LYS A 107 -0.48 11.65 -0.23
N GLY A 108 -1.02 12.04 0.93
CA GLY A 108 -2.45 12.30 1.11
C GLY A 108 -3.34 11.06 0.93
N ILE A 109 -2.77 9.86 1.06
CA ILE A 109 -3.49 8.59 0.89
C ILE A 109 -4.45 8.39 2.07
N LYS A 110 -5.71 8.12 1.74
CA LYS A 110 -6.83 7.91 2.67
C LYS A 110 -7.77 6.85 2.10
N ASP A 111 -8.58 6.26 2.97
CA ASP A 111 -9.54 5.19 2.63
C ASP A 111 -8.89 4.12 1.74
N CYS A 112 -7.73 3.63 2.16
CA CYS A 112 -6.88 2.72 1.38
C CYS A 112 -6.85 1.31 1.97
N TYR A 113 -6.46 0.35 1.15
CA TYR A 113 -6.06 -0.98 1.62
C TYR A 113 -4.54 -1.06 1.77
N ILE A 114 -4.10 -1.82 2.76
CA ILE A 114 -2.68 -2.18 2.89
C ILE A 114 -2.53 -3.66 2.55
N VAL A 115 -1.52 -4.00 1.75
CA VAL A 115 -1.05 -5.37 1.55
C VAL A 115 0.38 -5.45 2.09
N GLY A 116 0.55 -6.11 3.23
CA GLY A 116 1.84 -6.33 3.87
C GLY A 116 2.36 -7.73 3.64
N HIS A 117 3.47 -7.87 2.91
CA HIS A 117 4.15 -9.17 2.79
C HIS A 117 5.15 -9.36 3.92
N SER A 118 5.13 -10.53 4.56
CA SER A 118 6.12 -10.90 5.58
C SER A 118 6.18 -9.86 6.70
N MET A 119 7.36 -9.36 7.03
CA MET A 119 7.56 -8.25 7.97
C MET A 119 6.76 -6.97 7.63
N GLY A 120 6.33 -6.77 6.37
CA GLY A 120 5.48 -5.66 5.96
C GLY A 120 4.14 -5.60 6.71
N GLY A 121 3.56 -6.76 7.05
CA GLY A 121 2.38 -6.80 7.91
C GLY A 121 2.68 -6.35 9.35
N LEU A 122 3.84 -6.72 9.89
CA LEU A 122 4.30 -6.23 11.20
C LEU A 122 4.58 -4.73 11.20
N ILE A 123 5.03 -4.18 10.07
CA ILE A 123 5.21 -2.75 9.88
C ILE A 123 3.85 -2.04 9.94
N ALA A 124 2.83 -2.59 9.26
CA ALA A 124 1.47 -2.05 9.24
C ALA A 124 0.79 -2.07 10.62
N SER A 125 1.10 -3.05 11.48
CA SER A 125 0.55 -3.10 12.84
C SER A 125 1.00 -1.91 13.71
N GLY A 126 2.14 -1.28 13.37
CA GLY A 126 2.71 -0.17 14.12
C GLY A 126 2.14 1.21 13.77
N LEU A 127 1.12 1.30 12.91
CA LEU A 127 0.44 2.55 12.60
C LEU A 127 -0.25 3.13 13.83
N THR A 128 -0.10 4.44 14.06
CA THR A 128 -0.83 5.13 15.12
C THR A 128 -2.26 5.42 14.68
N TYR A 129 -3.06 6.13 15.49
CA TYR A 129 -4.38 6.58 15.05
C TYR A 129 -4.34 7.37 13.73
N LYS A 130 -3.31 8.20 13.51
CA LYS A 130 -3.17 9.04 12.31
C LYS A 130 -3.01 8.23 11.03
N GLY A 131 -2.27 7.13 11.09
CA GLY A 131 -2.13 6.17 10.00
C GLY A 131 -3.35 5.26 9.88
N ARG A 132 -3.82 4.69 10.99
CA ARG A 132 -4.93 3.71 10.99
C ARG A 132 -6.25 4.28 10.48
N ASP A 133 -6.56 5.54 10.77
CA ASP A 133 -7.77 6.23 10.27
C ASP A 133 -7.81 6.33 8.73
N ARG A 134 -6.66 6.16 8.07
CA ARG A 134 -6.53 6.19 6.61
C ARG A 134 -6.68 4.82 5.96
N VAL A 135 -6.70 3.76 6.77
CA VAL A 135 -6.61 2.38 6.30
C VAL A 135 -7.92 1.66 6.58
N LYS A 136 -8.58 1.25 5.50
CA LYS A 136 -9.86 0.56 5.57
C LYS A 136 -9.69 -0.89 6.01
N LYS A 137 -8.73 -1.61 5.40
CA LYS A 137 -8.41 -3.01 5.71
C LYS A 137 -6.94 -3.30 5.46
N ILE A 138 -6.38 -4.19 6.27
CA ILE A 138 -5.00 -4.67 6.14
C ILE A 138 -5.05 -6.15 5.76
N PHE A 139 -4.50 -6.47 4.59
CA PHE A 139 -4.22 -7.84 4.17
C PHE A 139 -2.77 -8.14 4.47
N ILE A 140 -2.52 -9.19 5.24
CA ILE A 140 -1.16 -9.63 5.56
C ILE A 140 -0.89 -10.96 4.87
N ALA A 141 0.27 -11.11 4.25
CA ALA A 141 0.63 -12.29 3.47
C ALA A 141 1.93 -12.90 4.01
N GLY A 142 1.84 -14.06 4.67
CA GLY A 142 3.00 -14.72 5.29
C GLY A 142 3.63 -13.88 6.40
N THR A 143 2.87 -13.02 7.07
CA THR A 143 3.41 -12.16 8.15
C THR A 143 3.65 -12.98 9.41
N PRO A 144 4.82 -12.92 10.08
CA PRO A 144 5.07 -13.68 11.31
C PRO A 144 4.36 -13.05 12.52
N VAL A 145 3.03 -13.12 12.59
CA VAL A 145 2.23 -12.52 13.67
C VAL A 145 2.51 -13.14 15.04
N ARG A 146 2.99 -14.38 15.09
CA ARG A 146 3.52 -15.04 16.30
C ARG A 146 5.06 -15.19 16.28
N GLY A 147 5.74 -14.48 15.39
CA GLY A 147 7.18 -14.58 15.16
C GLY A 147 7.59 -15.76 14.28
N THR A 148 8.88 -15.90 13.99
CA THR A 148 9.43 -17.05 13.26
C THR A 148 10.73 -17.54 13.89
N TYR A 149 10.89 -18.87 14.02
CA TYR A 149 12.13 -19.46 14.51
C TYR A 149 13.33 -19.17 13.60
N LEU A 150 13.12 -18.87 12.32
CA LEU A 150 14.19 -18.48 11.42
C LEU A 150 14.93 -17.23 11.92
N SER A 151 14.26 -16.32 12.64
CA SER A 151 14.88 -15.12 13.19
C SER A 151 15.98 -15.38 14.22
N TYR A 152 16.01 -16.57 14.86
CA TYR A 152 17.11 -16.95 15.75
C TYR A 152 18.44 -17.13 15.02
N PHE A 153 18.41 -17.42 13.71
CA PHE A 153 19.62 -17.61 12.89
C PHE A 153 20.13 -16.31 12.24
N LEU A 154 19.42 -15.19 12.44
CA LEU A 154 19.81 -13.88 11.87
C LEU A 154 20.00 -12.81 12.97
N PRO A 155 20.75 -13.07 14.06
CA PRO A 155 20.84 -12.17 15.20
C PRO A 155 21.59 -10.86 14.93
N MET A 156 22.26 -10.74 13.79
CA MET A 156 22.95 -9.51 13.36
C MET A 156 22.00 -8.38 12.98
N PHE A 157 20.71 -8.66 12.71
CA PHE A 157 19.72 -7.65 12.36
C PHE A 157 18.77 -7.36 13.53
N ILE A 158 18.55 -6.08 13.83
CA ILE A 158 17.67 -5.62 14.93
C ILE A 158 16.24 -6.12 14.72
N CYS A 159 15.75 -6.11 13.47
CA CYS A 159 14.43 -6.63 13.15
C CYS A 159 14.26 -8.12 13.52
N SER A 160 15.31 -8.92 13.42
CA SER A 160 15.25 -10.35 13.77
C SER A 160 14.90 -10.54 15.24
N TRP A 161 15.49 -9.75 16.15
CA TRP A 161 15.15 -9.81 17.57
C TRP A 161 13.68 -9.44 17.83
N GLN A 162 13.14 -8.51 17.04
CA GLN A 162 11.73 -8.17 17.09
C GLN A 162 10.82 -9.26 16.51
N MET A 163 11.29 -10.05 15.52
CA MET A 163 10.53 -11.13 14.89
C MET A 163 10.69 -12.50 15.58
N MET A 164 11.55 -12.62 16.59
CA MET A 164 11.63 -13.85 17.40
C MET A 164 10.29 -14.12 18.09
N PRO A 165 9.84 -15.39 18.15
CA PRO A 165 8.65 -15.76 18.90
C PRO A 165 8.73 -15.31 20.35
N ASN A 166 7.59 -14.86 20.88
CA ASN A 166 7.45 -14.29 22.21
C ASN A 166 8.31 -13.04 22.49
N SER A 167 8.89 -12.39 21.49
CA SER A 167 9.52 -11.07 21.70
C SER A 167 8.47 -10.07 22.21
N LYS A 168 8.92 -9.02 22.92
CA LYS A 168 8.00 -7.94 23.36
C LYS A 168 7.22 -7.37 22.17
N PHE A 169 7.89 -7.21 21.03
CA PHE A 169 7.26 -6.67 19.83
C PHE A 169 6.19 -7.60 19.26
N ILE A 170 6.44 -8.91 19.14
CA ILE A 170 5.43 -9.87 18.65
C ILE A 170 4.19 -9.92 19.56
N ARG A 171 4.37 -9.87 20.88
CA ARG A 171 3.23 -9.84 21.81
C ARG A 171 2.35 -8.60 21.59
N GLU A 172 2.98 -7.43 21.43
CA GLU A 172 2.26 -6.20 21.12
C GLU A 172 1.54 -6.27 19.76
N VAL A 173 2.15 -6.87 18.74
CA VAL A 173 1.50 -7.10 17.43
C VAL A 173 0.23 -7.94 17.61
N GLY A 174 0.32 -9.04 18.37
CA GLY A 174 -0.81 -9.90 18.68
C GLY A 174 -1.95 -9.15 19.39
N GLU A 175 -1.62 -8.29 20.36
CA GLU A 175 -2.60 -7.43 21.02
C GLU A 175 -3.25 -6.40 20.09
N VAL A 176 -2.47 -5.82 19.17
CA VAL A 176 -2.98 -4.85 18.19
C VAL A 176 -3.92 -5.52 17.21
N PHE A 177 -3.48 -6.61 16.56
CA PHE A 177 -4.29 -7.31 15.59
C PHE A 177 -5.52 -7.98 16.21
N GLY A 178 -5.43 -8.48 17.44
CA GLY A 178 -6.60 -8.99 18.16
C GLY A 178 -7.66 -7.93 18.46
N LYS A 179 -7.32 -6.63 18.40
CA LYS A 179 -8.25 -5.50 18.57
C LYS A 179 -8.71 -4.89 17.24
N LEU A 180 -8.08 -5.26 16.13
CA LEU A 180 -8.38 -4.72 14.80
C LEU A 180 -9.17 -5.74 13.99
N PRO A 181 -10.50 -5.59 13.86
CA PRO A 181 -11.34 -6.54 13.13
C PRO A 181 -11.14 -6.46 11.60
N ASN A 182 -10.38 -5.47 11.12
CA ASN A 182 -10.11 -5.22 9.70
C ASN A 182 -8.71 -5.70 9.28
N VAL A 183 -8.24 -6.80 9.86
CA VAL A 183 -6.99 -7.46 9.45
C VAL A 183 -7.29 -8.90 9.06
N GLN A 184 -6.86 -9.27 7.86
CA GLN A 184 -7.08 -10.61 7.29
C GLN A 184 -5.75 -11.21 6.87
N SER A 185 -5.49 -12.47 7.25
CA SER A 185 -4.24 -13.16 6.91
C SER A 185 -4.40 -14.08 5.72
N VAL A 186 -3.38 -14.07 4.86
CA VAL A 186 -3.14 -15.07 3.81
C VAL A 186 -1.84 -15.80 4.16
N PHE A 187 -1.91 -17.12 4.29
CA PHE A 187 -0.75 -17.95 4.66
C PHE A 187 -0.68 -19.22 3.80
N THR A 188 0.44 -19.92 3.82
CA THR A 188 0.59 -21.25 3.19
C THR A 188 1.18 -22.22 4.19
N LYS A 189 0.73 -23.48 4.20
CA LYS A 189 1.26 -24.53 5.10
C LYS A 189 2.74 -24.84 4.84
N LYS A 190 3.23 -24.54 3.64
CA LYS A 190 4.61 -24.83 3.21
C LYS A 190 5.38 -23.53 3.01
N ASP A 191 5.46 -22.76 4.09
CA ASP A 191 6.26 -21.54 4.18
C ASP A 191 7.66 -21.88 4.71
N GLN A 192 8.71 -21.54 3.97
CA GLN A 192 10.09 -21.81 4.34
C GLN A 192 10.75 -20.70 5.20
N VAL A 193 10.06 -19.58 5.39
CA VAL A 193 10.54 -18.40 6.13
C VAL A 193 9.84 -18.27 7.47
N ILE A 194 8.53 -18.51 7.49
CA ILE A 194 7.70 -18.46 8.70
C ILE A 194 7.60 -19.86 9.27
N LEU A 195 8.34 -20.10 10.35
CA LEU A 195 8.48 -21.41 10.96
C LEU A 195 8.07 -21.35 12.44
N PRO A 196 7.04 -22.11 12.86
CA PRO A 196 6.07 -22.85 12.04
C PRO A 196 5.15 -21.92 11.22
N SER A 197 4.59 -22.40 10.11
CA SER A 197 3.79 -21.58 9.16
C SER A 197 2.51 -21.00 9.77
N GLU A 198 1.96 -21.69 10.77
CA GLU A 198 0.80 -21.32 11.56
C GLU A 198 1.03 -20.01 12.34
N ASN A 199 2.28 -19.61 12.52
CA ASN A 199 2.61 -18.32 13.10
C ASN A 199 2.22 -17.13 12.22
N SER A 200 1.79 -17.38 10.97
CA SER A 200 1.16 -16.37 10.12
C SER A 200 -0.34 -16.23 10.27
N ARG A 201 -1.00 -17.15 10.97
CA ARG A 201 -2.46 -17.08 11.19
C ARG A 201 -2.80 -16.09 12.27
N LEU A 202 -3.83 -15.27 12.06
CA LEU A 202 -4.44 -14.49 13.15
C LEU A 202 -5.30 -15.39 14.03
N GLY A 203 -5.81 -16.50 13.48
CA GLY A 203 -6.80 -17.35 14.12
C GLY A 203 -8.22 -16.84 13.90
N HIS A 204 -8.41 -15.96 12.91
CA HIS A 204 -9.73 -15.50 12.49
C HIS A 204 -10.36 -16.52 11.54
N PHE A 205 -11.69 -16.60 11.55
CA PHE A 205 -12.43 -17.52 10.67
C PHE A 205 -12.25 -17.20 9.18
N ASP A 206 -11.86 -15.96 8.86
CA ASP A 206 -11.62 -15.46 7.51
C ASP A 206 -10.13 -15.45 7.11
N ASP A 207 -9.23 -16.02 7.93
CA ASP A 207 -7.87 -16.33 7.49
C ASP A 207 -7.91 -17.26 6.28
N VAL A 208 -7.03 -17.04 5.31
CA VAL A 208 -7.03 -17.75 4.02
C VAL A 208 -5.74 -18.54 3.84
N GLU A 209 -5.86 -19.85 3.68
CA GLU A 209 -4.79 -20.72 3.23
C GLU A 209 -4.67 -20.64 1.70
N LEU A 210 -3.53 -20.18 1.19
CA LEU A 210 -3.12 -20.38 -0.19
C LEU A 210 -2.62 -21.83 -0.36
N PRO A 211 -3.21 -22.63 -1.27
CA PRO A 211 -2.89 -24.05 -1.42
C PRO A 211 -1.50 -24.31 -2.03
N GLU A 212 -0.87 -23.29 -2.61
CA GLU A 212 0.49 -23.38 -3.13
C GLU A 212 1.54 -23.03 -2.08
N ALA A 213 2.64 -23.78 -2.09
CA ALA A 213 3.79 -23.57 -1.23
C ALA A 213 4.55 -22.28 -1.57
N GLY A 214 5.30 -21.78 -0.59
CA GLY A 214 6.31 -20.76 -0.79
C GLY A 214 5.98 -19.38 -0.22
N HIS A 215 6.93 -18.83 0.52
CA HIS A 215 6.80 -17.50 1.12
C HIS A 215 6.77 -16.37 0.08
N MET A 216 7.55 -16.49 -0.99
CA MET A 216 7.63 -15.48 -2.05
C MET A 216 6.45 -15.61 -3.01
N ASN A 217 5.97 -16.85 -3.22
CA ASN A 217 4.78 -17.13 -4.00
C ASN A 217 3.53 -16.37 -3.52
N LEU A 218 3.42 -16.09 -2.21
CA LEU A 218 2.29 -15.35 -1.63
C LEU A 218 2.07 -13.95 -2.25
N PHE A 219 3.10 -13.29 -2.77
CA PHE A 219 2.97 -11.94 -3.34
C PHE A 219 3.57 -11.78 -4.75
N MET A 220 4.54 -12.61 -5.14
CA MET A 220 5.11 -12.61 -6.50
C MET A 220 4.46 -13.65 -7.40
N GLY A 221 3.85 -14.67 -6.81
CA GLY A 221 3.25 -15.77 -7.52
C GLY A 221 1.88 -15.40 -8.10
N PRO A 222 1.53 -15.89 -9.30
CA PRO A 222 0.24 -15.59 -9.91
C PRO A 222 -0.97 -15.93 -9.03
N LEU A 223 -0.94 -17.07 -8.33
CA LEU A 223 -2.05 -17.46 -7.44
C LEU A 223 -2.10 -16.61 -6.16
N GLY A 224 -0.95 -16.20 -5.62
CA GLY A 224 -0.90 -15.28 -4.46
C GLY A 224 -1.41 -13.89 -4.80
N ILE A 225 -1.04 -13.38 -5.99
CA ILE A 225 -1.53 -12.11 -6.54
C ILE A 225 -3.05 -12.17 -6.76
N GLU A 226 -3.54 -13.24 -7.39
CA GLU A 226 -4.97 -13.44 -7.63
C GLU A 226 -5.75 -13.53 -6.32
N CYS A 227 -5.26 -14.31 -5.35
CA CYS A 227 -5.87 -14.42 -4.03
C CYS A 227 -6.00 -13.06 -3.32
N LEU A 228 -4.92 -12.29 -3.26
CA LEU A 228 -4.94 -10.97 -2.63
C LEU A 228 -5.85 -9.99 -3.39
N PHE A 229 -5.86 -10.06 -4.72
CA PHE A 229 -6.77 -9.26 -5.55
C PHE A 229 -8.25 -9.61 -5.33
N ASP A 230 -8.58 -10.90 -5.26
CA ASP A 230 -9.95 -11.36 -5.02
C ASP A 230 -10.44 -10.93 -3.64
N LEU A 231 -9.58 -11.00 -2.63
CA LEU A 231 -9.89 -10.52 -1.27
C LEU A 231 -10.11 -9.00 -1.24
N ILE A 232 -9.28 -8.22 -1.93
CA ILE A 232 -9.49 -6.78 -2.10
C ILE A 232 -10.81 -6.51 -2.83
N THR A 233 -11.09 -7.24 -3.90
CA THR A 233 -12.31 -7.08 -4.71
C THR A 233 -13.56 -7.45 -3.91
N ALA A 234 -13.50 -8.49 -3.08
CA ALA A 234 -14.59 -8.87 -2.18
C ALA A 234 -14.88 -7.77 -1.15
N GLU A 235 -13.83 -7.15 -0.59
CA GLU A 235 -14.00 -6.03 0.34
C GLU A 235 -14.56 -4.78 -0.35
N GLU A 236 -14.07 -4.45 -1.55
CA GLU A 236 -14.61 -3.35 -2.36
C GLU A 236 -16.09 -3.55 -2.68
N LYS A 237 -16.52 -4.78 -2.99
CA LYS A 237 -17.93 -5.10 -3.26
C LYS A 237 -18.80 -4.96 -2.00
N LYS A 238 -18.26 -5.29 -0.83
CA LYS A 238 -18.96 -5.16 0.46
C LYS A 238 -19.16 -3.71 0.86
N ASP A 239 -18.20 -2.85 0.57
CA ASP A 239 -18.26 -1.41 0.87
C ASP A 239 -17.76 -0.59 -0.31
N PRO A 240 -18.57 -0.35 -1.36
CA PRO A 240 -18.13 0.40 -2.54
C PRO A 240 -17.74 1.83 -2.18
N LYS A 241 -16.66 2.33 -2.77
CA LYS A 241 -16.24 3.73 -2.58
C LYS A 241 -17.37 4.67 -3.06
N PRO A 242 -17.76 5.69 -2.27
CA PRO A 242 -18.80 6.61 -2.68
C PRO A 242 -18.44 7.31 -4.01
N ILE A 243 -19.33 7.27 -4.99
CA ILE A 243 -19.15 7.95 -6.27
C ILE A 243 -19.27 9.45 -6.02
N ILE A 244 -18.13 10.15 -5.96
CA ILE A 244 -18.12 11.61 -5.97
C ILE A 244 -18.40 12.07 -7.39
N ARG A 245 -19.68 12.26 -7.75
CA ARG A 245 -20.03 12.99 -8.97
C ARG A 245 -19.54 14.43 -8.80
N LYS A 246 -18.46 14.79 -9.49
CA LYS A 246 -18.17 16.21 -9.76
C LYS A 246 -19.38 16.74 -10.53
N VAL A 247 -20.16 17.61 -9.89
CA VAL A 247 -21.13 18.43 -10.61
C VAL A 247 -20.28 19.31 -11.51
N GLU A 248 -20.26 19.02 -12.82
CA GLU A 248 -19.71 19.94 -13.80
C GLU A 248 -20.47 21.26 -13.62
N SER A 249 -19.77 22.31 -13.19
CA SER A 249 -20.34 23.64 -13.22
C SER A 249 -20.58 23.96 -14.68
N THR A 250 -21.84 23.89 -15.12
CA THR A 250 -22.28 24.42 -16.40
C THR A 250 -21.82 25.87 -16.46
N LYS A 251 -20.79 26.16 -17.26
CA LYS A 251 -20.44 27.54 -17.60
C LYS A 251 -21.67 28.13 -18.29
N GLN A 252 -22.31 29.10 -17.65
CA GLN A 252 -23.23 29.98 -18.37
C GLN A 252 -22.41 30.76 -19.40
N PRO A 253 -22.91 30.94 -20.64
CA PRO A 253 -22.26 31.84 -21.60
C PRO A 253 -22.43 33.27 -21.07
N GLU A 254 -21.33 33.97 -20.82
CA GLU A 254 -21.39 35.42 -20.61
C GLU A 254 -21.70 36.10 -21.95
N ASP A 255 -22.71 36.95 -21.89
CA ASP A 255 -23.30 37.67 -23.02
C ASP A 255 -22.31 38.65 -23.67
N VAL A 256 -22.51 38.78 -24.98
CA VAL A 256 -21.79 39.59 -25.96
C VAL A 256 -21.71 41.07 -25.56
N GLU A 257 -20.50 41.60 -25.60
CA GLU A 257 -20.14 43.00 -25.40
C GLU A 257 -20.84 43.91 -26.43
N PHE A 258 -21.73 44.80 -25.97
CA PHE A 258 -22.42 45.78 -26.81
C PHE A 258 -21.59 47.07 -26.93
N SER A 259 -21.16 47.39 -28.14
CA SER A 259 -20.46 48.63 -28.45
C SER A 259 -21.37 49.86 -28.27
N LYS A 260 -20.82 50.94 -27.70
CA LYS A 260 -21.49 52.26 -27.61
C LYS A 260 -20.77 53.27 -28.49
N THR A 261 -21.48 53.83 -29.47
CA THR A 261 -21.13 55.04 -30.22
C THR A 261 -21.74 56.30 -29.56
N PRO A 262 -21.23 57.52 -29.85
CA PRO A 262 -21.26 58.65 -28.93
C PRO A 262 -22.33 59.71 -29.24
N SER A 263 -22.80 60.45 -28.23
CA SER A 263 -23.59 61.69 -28.42
C SER A 263 -22.98 62.89 -27.68
N LYS A 264 -22.92 64.00 -28.42
CA LYS A 264 -22.37 65.34 -28.18
C LYS A 264 -22.83 66.07 -26.89
N SER A 265 -21.86 66.73 -26.23
CA SER A 265 -21.76 68.13 -25.69
C SER A 265 -22.99 68.87 -25.10
N PRO A 266 -22.86 69.84 -24.15
CA PRO A 266 -21.73 70.80 -24.05
C PRO A 266 -21.21 71.21 -22.64
N ALA A 267 -20.05 71.89 -22.66
CA ALA A 267 -19.32 72.57 -21.58
C ALA A 267 -20.06 73.86 -21.07
N PRO A 268 -19.57 74.69 -20.10
CA PRO A 268 -18.18 74.88 -19.65
C PRO A 268 -17.92 75.30 -18.17
N ALA A 269 -16.63 75.67 -17.92
CA ALA A 269 -16.07 76.50 -16.83
C ALA A 269 -15.61 75.77 -15.55
N SER A 270 -14.46 76.02 -14.91
CA SER A 270 -13.27 76.86 -15.19
C SER A 270 -12.19 76.57 -14.13
N LYS A 271 -10.90 76.86 -14.44
CA LYS A 271 -9.78 77.23 -13.50
C LYS A 271 -9.28 76.09 -12.57
N LYS A 272 -7.99 75.86 -12.29
CA LYS A 272 -6.71 76.59 -12.42
C LYS A 272 -5.57 75.55 -12.25
N LYS A 273 -4.48 75.70 -13.02
CA LYS A 273 -3.13 75.16 -12.74
C LYS A 273 -2.45 76.04 -11.64
N PRO A 274 -1.35 75.66 -10.94
CA PRO A 274 -0.13 75.19 -11.62
C PRO A 274 0.88 74.27 -10.87
N THR A 275 1.56 73.45 -11.69
CA THR A 275 3.02 73.17 -11.75
C THR A 275 3.81 72.42 -10.66
N PRO A 276 4.92 71.76 -11.07
CA PRO A 276 5.45 70.54 -10.45
C PRO A 276 6.82 70.74 -9.76
N LYS A 277 7.24 69.76 -8.95
CA LYS A 277 8.66 69.61 -8.57
C LYS A 277 9.20 68.20 -8.88
N LYS A 278 9.99 68.20 -9.96
CA LYS A 278 11.20 67.44 -10.34
C LYS A 278 11.84 66.59 -9.22
N ILE A 279 12.16 65.29 -9.46
CA ILE A 279 13.48 64.72 -9.92
C ILE A 279 14.55 64.86 -8.81
N ARG A 280 15.38 63.90 -8.38
CA ARG A 280 15.74 62.49 -8.65
C ARG A 280 16.70 62.08 -7.48
N PRO A 281 17.21 60.84 -7.41
CA PRO A 281 17.77 60.23 -6.21
C PRO A 281 19.29 60.44 -6.04
N LEU A 282 19.77 60.06 -4.85
CA LEU A 282 20.99 59.29 -4.64
C LEU A 282 20.63 58.10 -3.74
#